data_AF-A0A918PWS8-F1
#
_entry.id   AF-A0A918PWS8-F1
#
_cell.length_a   1.000
_cell.length_b   1.000
_cell.length_c   1.000
_cell.angle_alpha   90.00
_cell.angle_beta   90.00
_cell.angle_gamma   90.00
#
_symmetry.space_group_name_H-M   'P 1'
#
loop_
_entity.id
_entity.type
_entity.pdbx_description
1 polymer ?
#
loop_
_entity_poly.entity_id
_entity_poly.type
_entity_poly.pdbx_seq_one_letter_code
_entity_poly.pdbx_strand_id
1 'polypeptide(L)'
;MTAQFEGVAAVRPFRWSRGERHFSGWYWAATTGRHVGFESWLERDRLLLMDFDPEVVGIASQPFWLHWHDGERERRHAPDYFVRRVDGSAEVVDVRADERVGPKDAEAFEVTRLACGQAGWGFERVGVPEAVLLANVRWLSRYRHPRCLRGSVRDGLREAFAAPVPLMAGADAAGDRLETLPALFHLLWLHEMAVEGLAVELLGPSSIVRLAEGGGR
;
A
#
# COMPACT_ATOMS: atom_id res chain seq x y z
N MET A 1 19.98 -17.09 13.10
CA MET A 1 18.88 -17.10 12.11
C MET A 1 18.84 -15.70 11.50
N THR A 2 19.26 -15.54 10.25
CA THR A 2 19.21 -14.27 9.53
C THR A 2 17.79 -14.10 8.97
N ALA A 3 17.08 -13.08 9.42
CA ALA A 3 15.78 -12.70 8.87
C ALA A 3 15.97 -11.61 7.83
N GLN A 4 15.18 -11.66 6.75
CA GLN A 4 15.04 -10.51 5.86
C GLN A 4 14.40 -9.34 6.61
N PHE A 5 14.78 -8.11 6.27
CA PHE A 5 14.39 -6.92 7.04
C PHE A 5 12.89 -6.65 6.96
N GLU A 6 12.25 -6.94 5.83
CA GLU A 6 10.79 -6.92 5.63
C GLU A 6 10.04 -8.00 6.42
N GLY A 7 10.75 -8.91 7.10
CA GLY A 7 10.18 -9.96 7.95
C GLY A 7 10.35 -9.72 9.44
N VAL A 8 10.89 -8.57 9.87
CA VAL A 8 11.13 -8.28 11.28
C VAL A 8 9.82 -7.99 12.03
N ALA A 9 9.78 -8.35 13.31
CA ALA A 9 8.71 -7.96 14.20
C ALA A 9 8.85 -6.49 14.60
N ALA A 10 7.73 -5.83 14.89
CA ALA A 10 7.72 -4.46 15.40
C ALA A 10 8.57 -4.35 16.69
N VAL A 11 9.43 -3.33 16.76
CA VAL A 11 10.35 -3.13 17.90
C VAL A 11 9.69 -2.55 19.15
N ARG A 12 8.39 -2.26 19.08
CA ARG A 12 7.57 -1.82 20.21
C ARG A 12 6.17 -2.38 20.08
N PRO A 13 5.47 -2.60 21.21
CA PRO A 13 4.06 -2.96 21.17
C PRO A 13 3.24 -1.77 20.69
N PHE A 14 2.24 -2.05 19.85
CA PHE A 14 1.23 -1.09 19.46
C PHE A 14 0.47 -0.62 20.70
N ARG A 15 0.44 0.69 20.92
CA ARG A 15 -0.26 1.26 22.07
C ARG A 15 -1.73 1.41 21.74
N TRP A 16 -2.58 0.94 22.65
CA TRP A 16 -4.02 1.16 22.64
C TRP A 16 -4.39 1.86 23.95
N SER A 17 -4.96 3.05 23.86
CA SER A 17 -5.46 3.79 25.01
C SER A 17 -6.94 4.13 24.80
N ARG A 18 -7.74 3.83 25.83
CA ARG A 18 -9.17 4.08 25.82
C ARG A 18 -9.43 5.59 25.78
N GLY A 19 -9.99 6.09 24.68
CA GLY A 19 -10.33 7.52 24.49
C GLY A 19 -9.42 8.28 23.53
N GLU A 20 -8.41 7.65 22.93
CA GLU A 20 -7.63 8.28 21.87
C GLU A 20 -8.40 8.33 20.54
N ARG A 21 -8.17 9.41 19.77
CA ARG A 21 -8.81 9.64 18.46
C ARG A 21 -8.14 8.83 17.34
N HIS A 22 -7.11 8.04 17.66
CA HIS A 22 -6.31 7.25 16.74
C HIS A 22 -6.60 5.77 17.01
N PHE A 23 -6.86 5.01 15.94
CA PHE A 23 -7.16 3.59 16.02
C PHE A 23 -5.92 2.79 15.65
N SER A 24 -5.40 2.02 16.61
CA SER A 24 -4.33 1.05 16.37
C SER A 24 -4.92 -0.30 15.99
N GLY A 25 -4.30 -1.00 15.04
CA GLY A 25 -4.81 -2.29 14.59
C GLY A 25 -3.85 -3.05 13.69
N TRP A 26 -4.33 -4.18 13.19
CA TRP A 26 -3.63 -5.04 12.25
C TRP A 26 -4.30 -4.98 10.88
N TYR A 27 -3.52 -4.73 9.85
CA TYR A 27 -3.94 -4.77 8.45
C TYR A 27 -3.39 -6.03 7.79
N TRP A 28 -4.27 -6.86 7.22
CA TRP A 28 -3.81 -7.99 6.39
C TRP A 28 -3.42 -7.48 4.99
N ALA A 29 -2.12 -7.53 4.71
CA ALA A 29 -1.51 -7.15 3.44
C ALA A 29 -1.50 -8.34 2.48
N ALA A 30 -2.16 -8.20 1.33
CA ALA A 30 -2.22 -9.22 0.30
C ALA A 30 -0.84 -9.52 -0.29
N THR A 31 0.01 -8.49 -0.42
CA THR A 31 1.37 -8.57 -0.99
C THR A 31 2.27 -9.52 -0.18
N THR A 32 2.15 -9.52 1.15
CA THR A 32 2.99 -10.37 2.03
C THR A 32 2.24 -11.55 2.63
N GLY A 33 0.90 -11.57 2.54
CA GLY A 33 0.03 -12.53 3.21
C GLY A 33 0.05 -12.42 4.75
N ARG A 34 0.59 -11.32 5.30
CA ARG A 34 0.82 -11.13 6.74
C ARG A 34 0.05 -9.94 7.29
N HIS A 35 -0.02 -9.87 8.62
CA HIS A 35 -0.55 -8.70 9.31
C HIS A 35 0.57 -7.69 9.55
N VAL A 36 0.33 -6.44 9.14
CA VAL A 36 1.20 -5.30 9.39
C VAL A 36 0.44 -4.33 10.30
N GLY A 37 1.10 -3.83 11.34
CA GLY A 37 0.44 -2.98 12.33
C GLY A 37 0.42 -1.52 11.92
N PHE A 38 -0.56 -0.79 12.41
CA PHE A 38 -0.69 0.67 12.27
C PHE A 38 -1.23 1.26 13.58
N GLU A 39 -0.88 2.51 13.89
CA GLU A 39 -1.34 3.27 15.06
C GLU A 39 -2.30 4.41 14.70
N SER A 40 -2.51 4.69 13.41
CA SER A 40 -3.45 5.73 12.96
C SER A 40 -4.19 5.38 11.66
N TRP A 41 -5.32 6.07 11.41
CA TRP A 41 -6.05 5.90 10.14
C TRP A 41 -5.23 6.31 8.92
N LEU A 42 -4.39 7.33 9.06
CA LEU A 42 -3.51 7.80 8.00
C LEU A 42 -2.45 6.75 7.66
N GLU A 43 -1.86 6.13 8.69
CA GLU A 43 -0.95 5.00 8.51
C GLU A 43 -1.64 3.82 7.82
N ARG A 44 -2.86 3.45 8.23
CA ARG A 44 -3.64 2.40 7.56
C ARG A 44 -3.89 2.73 6.08
N ASP A 45 -4.21 3.98 5.78
CA ASP A 45 -4.49 4.42 4.41
C ASP A 45 -3.23 4.42 3.54
N ARG A 46 -2.06 4.74 4.10
CA ARG A 46 -0.77 4.61 3.40
C ARG A 46 -0.35 3.16 3.24
N LEU A 47 -0.54 2.34 4.26
CA LEU A 47 -0.29 0.90 4.20
C LEU A 47 -1.16 0.21 3.14
N LEU A 48 -2.41 0.64 2.98
CA LEU A 48 -3.28 0.20 1.90
C LEU A 48 -2.71 0.50 0.51
N LEU A 49 -2.11 1.69 0.32
CA LEU A 49 -1.49 2.07 -0.94
C LEU A 49 -0.17 1.31 -1.18
N MET A 50 0.61 1.05 -0.14
CA MET A 50 1.80 0.19 -0.23
C MET A 50 1.43 -1.26 -0.61
N ASP A 51 0.32 -1.79 -0.07
CA ASP A 51 -0.16 -3.13 -0.44
C ASP A 51 -0.73 -3.19 -1.87
N PHE A 52 -1.18 -2.05 -2.40
CA PHE A 52 -1.66 -1.93 -3.77
C PHE A 52 -0.53 -1.71 -4.79
N ASP A 53 0.63 -1.16 -4.39
CA ASP A 53 1.76 -0.89 -5.29
C ASP A 53 2.41 -2.20 -5.78
N PRO A 54 2.41 -2.50 -7.10
CA PRO A 54 2.94 -3.76 -7.63
C PRO A 54 4.47 -3.87 -7.50
N GLU A 55 5.16 -2.75 -7.27
CA GLU A 55 6.60 -2.69 -7.05
C GLU A 55 6.97 -3.05 -5.61
N VAL A 56 6.01 -3.08 -4.68
CA VAL A 56 6.24 -3.47 -3.29
C VAL A 56 6.12 -4.99 -3.14
N VAL A 57 7.09 -5.60 -2.48
CA VAL A 57 7.13 -7.06 -2.20
C VAL A 57 7.28 -7.40 -0.72
N GLY A 58 7.56 -6.40 0.12
CA GLY A 58 7.71 -6.58 1.56
C GLY A 58 7.37 -5.33 2.34
N ILE A 59 6.68 -5.49 3.47
CA ILE A 59 6.28 -4.39 4.35
C ILE A 59 6.44 -4.84 5.80
N ALA A 60 7.19 -4.07 6.60
CA ALA A 60 7.32 -4.27 8.03
C ALA A 60 6.95 -2.98 8.78
N SER A 61 6.12 -3.08 9.82
CA SER A 61 5.74 -1.96 10.68
C SER A 61 6.72 -1.79 11.83
N GLN A 62 7.13 -0.55 12.13
CA GLN A 62 8.02 -0.20 13.24
C GLN A 62 9.28 -1.09 13.28
N PRO A 63 10.09 -1.06 12.22
CA PRO A 63 11.09 -2.11 11.94
C PRO A 63 12.34 -2.02 12.83
N PHE A 64 12.68 -0.84 13.35
CA PHE A 64 13.84 -0.62 14.21
C PHE A 64 13.73 0.67 15.02
N TRP A 65 14.61 0.82 16.02
CA TRP A 65 14.81 2.08 16.74
C TRP A 65 16.03 2.81 16.19
N LEU A 66 15.87 4.10 15.90
CA LEU A 66 16.96 5.07 15.75
C LEU A 66 17.19 5.75 17.08
N HIS A 67 18.46 5.92 17.43
CA HIS A 67 18.92 6.62 18.62
C HIS A 67 19.96 7.66 18.23
N TRP A 68 19.84 8.88 18.75
CA TRP A 68 20.79 9.95 18.53
C TRP A 68 20.77 10.95 19.68
N HIS A 69 21.83 11.76 19.78
CA HIS A 69 21.89 12.88 20.70
C HIS A 69 21.69 14.19 19.93
N ASP A 70 20.73 15.03 20.34
CA ASP A 70 20.40 16.28 19.62
C ASP A 70 21.24 17.50 20.04
N GLY A 71 22.23 17.27 20.92
CA GLY A 71 23.05 18.31 21.55
C GLY A 71 22.64 18.61 22.99
N GLU A 72 21.40 18.26 23.38
CA GLU A 72 20.89 18.46 24.75
C GLU A 72 20.50 17.15 25.43
N ARG A 73 19.92 16.20 24.69
CA ARG A 73 19.43 14.94 25.24
C ARG A 73 19.41 13.81 24.22
N GLU A 74 19.41 12.59 24.76
CA GLU A 74 19.14 11.37 24.01
C GLU A 74 17.72 11.40 23.42
N ARG A 75 17.63 11.09 22.13
CA ARG A 75 16.42 10.98 21.33
C ARG A 75 16.31 9.58 20.78
N ARG A 76 15.06 9.18 20.51
CA ARG A 76 14.76 7.96 19.76
C ARG A 76 13.53 8.11 18.90
N HIS A 77 13.54 7.40 17.77
CA HIS A 77 12.42 7.33 16.83
C HIS A 77 12.33 5.90 16.27
N ALA A 78 11.11 5.40 16.10
CA ALA A 78 10.87 4.16 15.39
C ALA A 78 10.09 4.52 14.13
N PRO A 79 10.66 4.33 12.93
CA PRO A 79 9.96 4.67 11.70
C PRO A 79 8.68 3.87 11.54
N ASP A 80 7.67 4.41 10.86
CA ASP A 80 6.38 3.71 10.77
C ASP A 80 6.48 2.42 9.93
N TYR A 81 7.16 2.47 8.79
CA TYR A 81 7.29 1.31 7.90
C TYR A 81 8.68 1.17 7.27
N PHE A 82 9.01 -0.08 6.95
CA PHE A 82 10.04 -0.44 5.98
C PHE A 82 9.37 -1.13 4.79
N VAL A 83 9.77 -0.75 3.59
CA VAL A 83 9.27 -1.26 2.32
C VAL A 83 10.40 -1.87 1.52
N ARG A 84 10.21 -3.11 1.04
CA ARG A 84 11.08 -3.76 0.07
C ARG A 84 10.44 -3.68 -1.31
N ARG A 85 11.22 -3.22 -2.30
CA ARG A 85 10.80 -3.17 -3.70
C ARG A 85 11.26 -4.39 -4.50
N VAL A 86 10.60 -4.65 -5.62
CA VAL A 86 10.87 -5.79 -6.51
C VAL A 86 12.28 -5.77 -7.10
N ASP A 87 12.85 -4.58 -7.34
CA ASP A 87 14.23 -4.39 -7.80
C ASP A 87 15.29 -4.63 -6.70
N GLY A 88 14.85 -4.99 -5.49
CA GLY A 88 15.69 -5.22 -4.34
C GLY A 88 16.05 -3.95 -3.55
N SER A 89 15.66 -2.75 -4.01
CA SER A 89 15.82 -1.52 -3.23
C SER A 89 14.91 -1.52 -1.99
N ALA A 90 15.25 -0.67 -1.02
CA ALA A 90 14.50 -0.56 0.22
C ALA A 90 14.28 0.90 0.57
N GLU A 91 13.16 1.15 1.25
CA GLU A 91 12.72 2.46 1.65
C GLU A 91 12.15 2.43 3.06
N VAL A 92 12.51 3.42 3.87
CA VAL A 92 11.88 3.67 5.16
C VAL A 92 10.84 4.77 4.99
N VAL A 93 9.63 4.51 5.49
CA VAL A 93 8.50 5.43 5.35
C VAL A 93 8.01 5.88 6.70
N ASP A 94 7.92 7.21 6.87
CA ASP A 94 7.25 7.84 8.01
C ASP A 94 5.96 8.52 7.55
N VAL A 95 4.88 8.31 8.30
CA VAL A 95 3.54 8.80 7.96
C VAL A 95 3.19 10.01 8.82
N ARG A 96 3.12 11.17 8.18
CA ARG A 96 2.77 12.42 8.87
C ARG A 96 2.08 13.39 7.93
N ALA A 97 0.88 13.81 8.30
CA ALA A 97 0.17 14.87 7.59
C ALA A 97 1.00 16.17 7.60
N ASP A 98 1.02 16.89 6.49
CA ASP A 98 1.95 17.99 6.26
C ASP A 98 1.74 19.12 7.28
N GLU A 99 0.47 19.41 7.63
CA GLU A 99 0.08 20.39 8.65
C GLU A 99 0.40 19.97 10.09
N ARG A 100 0.83 18.72 10.29
CA ARG A 100 1.19 18.15 11.60
C ARG A 100 2.69 17.91 11.76
N VAL A 101 3.51 18.33 10.80
CA VAL A 101 4.97 18.24 10.90
C VAL A 101 5.48 19.32 11.86
N GLY A 102 5.91 18.91 13.05
CA GLY A 102 6.57 19.78 14.01
C GLY A 102 8.10 19.71 13.93
N PRO A 103 8.82 20.61 14.64
CA PRO A 103 10.29 20.63 14.63
C PRO A 103 10.93 19.29 15.03
N LYS A 104 10.35 18.58 16.01
CA LYS A 104 10.82 17.26 16.44
C LYS A 104 10.61 16.17 15.38
N ASP A 105 9.52 16.27 14.62
CA ASP A 105 9.25 15.33 13.53
C ASP A 105 10.27 15.58 12.39
N ALA A 106 10.50 16.85 12.03
CA ALA A 106 11.48 17.22 11.01
C ALA A 106 12.92 16.78 11.39
N GLU A 107 13.31 16.95 12.65
CA GLU A 107 14.58 16.45 13.18
C GLU A 107 14.69 14.92 13.02
N ALA A 108 13.65 14.17 13.42
CA ALA A 108 13.62 12.73 13.29
C ALA A 108 13.68 12.28 11.82
N PHE A 109 12.95 12.93 10.92
CA PHE A 109 12.98 12.63 9.49
C PHE A 109 14.37 12.83 8.88
N GLU A 110 15.07 13.90 9.25
CA GLU A 110 16.42 14.14 8.76
C GLU A 110 17.42 13.09 9.27
N VAL A 111 17.32 12.71 10.55
CA VAL A 111 18.14 11.62 11.11
C VAL A 111 17.83 10.30 10.42
N THR A 112 16.55 9.97 10.21
CA THR A 112 16.14 8.77 9.48
C THR A 112 16.68 8.78 8.05
N ARG A 113 16.57 9.90 7.33
CA ARG A 113 17.08 10.05 5.96
C ARG A 113 18.58 9.82 5.88
N LEU A 114 19.36 10.40 6.80
CA LEU A 114 20.80 10.21 6.85
C LEU A 114 21.18 8.76 7.16
N ALA A 115 20.51 8.13 8.14
CA ALA A 115 20.74 6.74 8.48
C ALA A 115 20.39 5.79 7.32
N CYS A 116 19.27 6.04 6.63
CA CYS A 116 18.87 5.28 5.44
C CYS A 116 19.91 5.43 4.33
N GLY A 117 20.39 6.64 4.06
CA GLY A 117 21.44 6.89 3.07
C GLY A 117 22.73 6.11 3.36
N GLN A 118 23.13 6.00 4.63
CA GLN A 118 24.29 5.19 5.03
C GLN A 118 24.06 3.68 4.86
N ALA A 119 22.82 3.21 5.02
CA ALA A 119 22.43 1.82 4.79
C ALA A 119 22.16 1.49 3.31
N GLY A 120 22.22 2.49 2.41
CA GLY A 120 21.87 2.32 0.99
C GLY A 120 20.36 2.23 0.74
N TRP A 121 19.53 2.80 1.62
CA TRP A 121 18.08 2.82 1.54
C TRP A 121 17.54 4.22 1.23
N GLY A 122 16.36 4.28 0.62
CA GLY A 122 15.56 5.48 0.49
C GLY A 122 14.86 5.86 1.80
N PHE A 123 14.44 7.11 1.90
CA PHE A 123 13.56 7.58 2.96
C PHE A 123 12.49 8.48 2.35
N GLU A 124 11.24 8.23 2.70
CA GLU A 124 10.10 9.04 2.31
C GLU A 124 9.25 9.36 3.55
N ARG A 125 8.94 10.65 3.74
CA ARG A 125 7.82 11.04 4.59
C ARG A 125 6.59 11.17 3.70
N VAL A 126 5.48 10.56 4.09
CA VAL A 126 4.22 10.56 3.33
C VAL A 126 3.08 11.21 4.11
N GLY A 127 2.33 12.08 3.44
CA GLY A 127 1.22 12.85 4.02
C GLY A 127 -0.15 12.20 3.80
N VAL A 128 -1.21 13.00 3.75
CA VAL A 128 -2.55 12.52 3.36
C VAL A 128 -2.54 12.11 1.88
N PRO A 129 -2.99 10.90 1.51
CA PRO A 129 -3.06 10.52 0.11
C PRO A 129 -4.21 11.22 -0.61
N GLU A 130 -4.09 11.34 -1.93
CA GLU A 130 -5.14 11.92 -2.78
C GLU A 130 -6.48 11.19 -2.60
N ALA A 131 -7.54 11.96 -2.40
CA ALA A 131 -8.83 11.42 -1.95
C ALA A 131 -9.47 10.45 -2.95
N VAL A 132 -9.35 10.74 -4.25
CA VAL A 132 -9.93 9.91 -5.32
C VAL A 132 -9.18 8.59 -5.45
N LEU A 133 -7.84 8.64 -5.51
CA LEU A 133 -7.01 7.44 -5.51
C LEU A 133 -7.32 6.55 -4.29
N LEU A 134 -7.35 7.15 -3.10
CA LEU A 134 -7.64 6.41 -1.87
C LEU A 134 -9.02 5.78 -1.90
N ALA A 135 -10.05 6.48 -2.40
CA ALA A 135 -11.40 5.94 -2.50
C ALA A 135 -11.45 4.72 -3.44
N ASN A 136 -10.81 4.80 -4.60
CA ASN A 136 -10.75 3.73 -5.58
C ASN A 136 -9.96 2.53 -5.05
N VAL A 137 -8.78 2.74 -4.49
CA VAL A 137 -7.96 1.65 -3.93
C VAL A 137 -8.66 1.01 -2.73
N ARG A 138 -9.35 1.79 -1.87
CA ARG A 138 -10.20 1.23 -0.80
C ARG A 138 -11.29 0.32 -1.35
N TRP A 139 -11.92 0.68 -2.47
CA TRP A 139 -12.88 -0.20 -3.14
C TRP A 139 -12.23 -1.48 -3.64
N LEU A 140 -11.14 -1.37 -4.42
CA LEU A 140 -10.42 -2.52 -4.99
C LEU A 140 -9.88 -3.46 -3.91
N SER A 141 -9.45 -2.92 -2.77
CA SER A 141 -8.92 -3.71 -1.67
C SER A 141 -9.89 -4.76 -1.14
N ARG A 142 -11.20 -4.58 -1.32
CA ARG A 142 -12.21 -5.58 -0.94
C ARG A 142 -12.06 -6.89 -1.71
N TYR A 143 -11.39 -6.84 -2.85
CA TYR A 143 -11.21 -7.95 -3.79
C TYR A 143 -9.76 -8.45 -3.85
N ARG A 144 -8.85 -7.96 -3.00
CA ARG A 144 -7.42 -8.31 -3.04
C ARG A 144 -7.06 -9.76 -2.71
N HIS A 145 -8.00 -10.52 -2.15
CA HIS A 145 -7.73 -11.90 -1.76
C HIS A 145 -7.81 -12.84 -2.98
N PRO A 146 -6.87 -13.79 -3.17
CA PRO A 146 -6.82 -14.67 -4.35
C PRO A 146 -8.12 -15.43 -4.68
N ARG A 147 -8.93 -15.74 -3.66
CA ARG A 147 -10.31 -16.28 -3.80
C ARG A 147 -11.22 -15.52 -4.79
N CYS A 148 -10.94 -14.26 -5.08
CA CYS A 148 -11.73 -13.45 -6.00
C CYS A 148 -11.46 -13.79 -7.47
N LEU A 149 -10.37 -14.51 -7.77
CA LEU A 149 -10.03 -14.91 -9.13
C LEU A 149 -10.39 -16.38 -9.39
N ARG A 150 -11.23 -16.61 -10.40
CA ARG A 150 -11.48 -17.94 -10.98
C ARG A 150 -10.85 -17.98 -12.37
N GLY A 151 -10.12 -19.05 -12.69
CA GLY A 151 -9.34 -19.16 -13.94
C GLY A 151 -10.16 -18.91 -15.20
N SER A 152 -11.33 -19.56 -15.34
CA SER A 152 -12.19 -19.39 -16.51
C SER A 152 -12.72 -17.96 -16.70
N VAL A 153 -12.99 -17.26 -15.61
CA VAL A 153 -13.46 -15.86 -15.64
C VAL A 153 -12.32 -14.91 -16.02
N ARG A 154 -11.09 -15.20 -15.61
CA ARG A 154 -9.90 -14.42 -15.96
C ARG A 154 -9.71 -14.33 -17.47
N ASP A 155 -9.78 -15.47 -18.15
CA ASP A 155 -9.51 -15.52 -19.59
C ASP A 155 -10.57 -14.75 -20.39
N GLY A 156 -11.86 -14.92 -20.05
CA GLY A 156 -12.94 -14.15 -20.66
C GLY A 156 -12.83 -12.64 -20.41
N LEU A 157 -12.41 -12.23 -19.22
CA LEU A 157 -12.13 -10.82 -18.92
C LEU A 157 -10.95 -10.29 -19.75
N ARG A 158 -9.86 -11.05 -19.88
CA ARG A 158 -8.70 -10.65 -20.71
C ARG A 158 -9.08 -10.46 -22.18
N GLU A 159 -9.93 -11.33 -22.71
CA GLU A 159 -10.47 -11.18 -24.06
C GLU A 159 -11.36 -9.94 -24.19
N ALA A 160 -12.30 -9.75 -23.26
CA ALA A 160 -13.23 -8.61 -23.28
C ALA A 160 -12.53 -7.24 -23.17
N PHE A 161 -11.40 -7.17 -22.45
CA PHE A 161 -10.60 -5.96 -22.25
C PHE A 161 -9.33 -5.91 -23.13
N ALA A 162 -9.26 -6.73 -24.18
CA ALA A 162 -8.15 -6.71 -25.15
C ALA A 162 -8.02 -5.34 -25.85
N ALA A 163 -9.13 -4.61 -25.95
CA ALA A 163 -9.16 -3.18 -26.30
C ALA A 163 -9.78 -2.39 -25.13
N PRO A 164 -9.48 -1.07 -25.01
CA PRO A 164 -10.10 -0.22 -23.99
C PRO A 164 -11.62 -0.17 -24.14
N VAL A 165 -12.35 -0.56 -23.10
CA VAL A 165 -13.82 -0.55 -23.08
C VAL A 165 -14.36 -0.13 -21.70
N PRO A 166 -15.62 0.35 -21.62
CA PRO A 166 -16.24 0.65 -20.33
C PRO A 166 -16.29 -0.58 -19.41
N LEU A 167 -15.98 -0.37 -18.13
CA LEU A 167 -15.89 -1.41 -17.09
C LEU A 167 -17.09 -2.35 -17.11
N MET A 168 -18.31 -1.80 -17.11
CA MET A 168 -19.51 -2.64 -17.05
C MET A 168 -19.73 -3.43 -18.36
N ALA A 169 -19.45 -2.80 -19.51
CA ALA A 169 -19.61 -3.44 -20.81
C ALA A 169 -18.64 -4.62 -20.99
N GLY A 170 -17.38 -4.46 -20.58
CA GLY A 170 -16.42 -5.56 -20.62
C GLY A 170 -16.75 -6.67 -19.61
N ALA A 171 -17.23 -6.32 -18.41
CA ALA A 171 -17.68 -7.31 -17.43
C ALA A 171 -18.88 -8.12 -17.93
N ASP A 172 -19.82 -7.49 -18.64
CA ASP A 172 -20.98 -8.15 -19.28
C ASP A 172 -20.57 -9.06 -20.43
N ALA A 173 -19.65 -8.59 -21.28
CA ALA A 173 -19.15 -9.37 -22.40
C ALA A 173 -18.43 -10.64 -21.95
N ALA A 174 -17.77 -10.59 -20.78
CA ALA A 174 -17.06 -11.73 -20.20
C ALA A 174 -17.97 -12.74 -19.48
N GLY A 175 -19.24 -12.41 -19.18
CA GLY A 175 -20.20 -13.34 -18.54
C GLY A 175 -21.10 -12.70 -17.48
N ASP A 176 -21.58 -13.51 -16.52
CA ASP A 176 -22.43 -13.05 -15.42
C ASP A 176 -21.67 -12.11 -14.48
N ARG A 177 -22.18 -10.88 -14.31
CA ARG A 177 -21.61 -9.83 -13.45
C ARG A 177 -21.31 -10.29 -12.02
N LEU A 178 -22.10 -11.21 -11.47
CA LEU A 178 -21.87 -11.74 -10.13
C LEU A 178 -20.56 -12.52 -10.03
N GLU A 179 -20.09 -13.07 -11.15
CA GLU A 179 -18.81 -13.75 -11.25
C GLU A 179 -17.71 -12.84 -11.80
N THR A 180 -18.02 -11.99 -12.79
CA THR A 180 -17.02 -11.19 -13.49
C THR A 180 -16.54 -9.97 -12.71
N LEU A 181 -17.42 -9.27 -11.97
CA LEU A 181 -17.01 -8.05 -11.25
C LEU A 181 -15.99 -8.31 -10.13
N PRO A 182 -16.16 -9.30 -9.24
CA PRO A 182 -15.13 -9.59 -8.23
C PRO A 182 -13.77 -9.96 -8.85
N ALA A 183 -13.78 -10.72 -9.94
CA ALA A 183 -12.57 -11.10 -10.66
C ALA A 183 -11.92 -9.90 -11.35
N LEU A 184 -12.70 -9.02 -12.00
CA LEU A 184 -12.22 -7.80 -12.63
C LEU A 184 -11.56 -6.86 -11.61
N PHE A 185 -12.22 -6.61 -10.47
CA PHE A 185 -11.64 -5.78 -9.41
C PHE A 185 -10.38 -6.41 -8.80
N HIS A 186 -10.31 -7.75 -8.73
CA HIS A 186 -9.08 -8.43 -8.34
C HIS A 186 -7.96 -8.25 -9.37
N LEU A 187 -8.26 -8.33 -10.67
CA LEU A 187 -7.27 -8.10 -11.72
C LEU A 187 -6.78 -6.65 -11.78
N LEU A 188 -7.65 -5.68 -11.46
CA LEU A 188 -7.26 -4.29 -11.24
C LEU A 188 -6.38 -4.14 -9.99
N TRP A 189 -6.68 -4.88 -8.91
CA TRP A 189 -5.82 -4.93 -7.72
C TRP A 189 -4.41 -5.47 -8.04
N LEU A 190 -4.34 -6.51 -8.88
CA LEU A 190 -3.09 -7.13 -9.30
C LEU A 190 -2.34 -6.34 -10.40
N HIS A 191 -2.91 -5.23 -10.88
CA HIS A 191 -2.39 -4.47 -12.02
C HIS A 191 -2.27 -5.31 -13.31
N GLU A 192 -3.07 -6.37 -13.46
CA GLU A 192 -3.21 -7.07 -14.73
C GLU A 192 -4.16 -6.35 -15.70
N MET A 193 -5.06 -5.56 -15.12
CA MET A 193 -5.92 -4.61 -15.80
C MET A 193 -5.55 -3.21 -15.33
N ALA A 194 -5.70 -2.24 -16.22
CA ALA A 194 -5.52 -0.83 -15.91
C ALA A 194 -6.82 -0.08 -16.18
N VAL A 195 -7.10 0.94 -15.37
CA VAL A 195 -8.19 1.88 -15.59
C VAL A 195 -7.63 3.27 -15.81
N GLU A 196 -8.13 3.97 -16.82
CA GLU A 196 -7.75 5.35 -17.08
C GLU A 196 -8.20 6.24 -15.92
N GLY A 197 -7.32 7.14 -15.49
CA GLY A 197 -7.65 8.15 -14.49
C GLY A 197 -7.89 7.61 -13.07
N LEU A 198 -7.35 6.44 -12.69
CA LEU A 198 -7.54 5.84 -11.34
C LEU A 198 -7.29 6.83 -10.18
N ALA A 199 -6.35 7.77 -10.36
CA ALA A 199 -6.00 8.77 -9.35
C ALA A 199 -6.86 10.04 -9.38
N VAL A 200 -7.59 10.30 -10.47
CA VAL A 200 -8.27 11.58 -10.73
C VAL A 200 -9.79 11.47 -10.87
N GLU A 201 -10.30 10.30 -11.26
CA GLU A 201 -11.74 10.03 -11.38
C GLU A 201 -12.16 8.83 -10.54
N LEU A 202 -13.36 8.90 -9.94
CA LEU A 202 -13.91 7.77 -9.18
C LEU A 202 -14.24 6.62 -10.13
N LEU A 203 -13.84 5.41 -9.75
CA LEU A 203 -14.12 4.19 -10.48
C LEU A 203 -15.64 3.97 -10.56
N GLY A 204 -16.15 3.83 -11.78
CA GLY A 204 -17.57 3.67 -12.06
C GLY A 204 -17.86 2.80 -13.28
N PRO A 205 -19.14 2.58 -13.61
CA PRO A 205 -19.55 1.70 -14.70
C PRO A 205 -19.00 2.08 -16.09
N SER A 206 -18.74 3.38 -16.29
CA SER A 206 -18.22 3.95 -17.53
C SER A 206 -16.70 4.12 -17.55
N SER A 207 -15.99 3.83 -16.47
CA SER A 207 -14.53 3.93 -16.44
C SER A 207 -13.92 3.02 -17.49
N ILE A 208 -12.98 3.56 -18.28
CA ILE A 208 -12.36 2.81 -19.36
C ILE A 208 -11.28 1.90 -18.79
N VAL A 209 -11.45 0.60 -19.00
CA VAL A 209 -10.55 -0.45 -18.55
C VAL A 209 -9.92 -1.12 -19.76
N ARG A 210 -8.66 -1.53 -19.60
CA ARG A 210 -7.88 -2.25 -20.60
C ARG A 210 -6.92 -3.23 -19.92
N LEU A 211 -6.35 -4.15 -20.69
CA LEU A 211 -5.19 -4.90 -20.22
C LEU A 211 -4.04 -3.94 -19.86
N ALA A 212 -3.36 -4.24 -18.75
CA ALA A 212 -2.15 -3.52 -18.37
C ALA A 212 -1.00 -3.87 -19.32
N GLU A 213 -0.20 -2.88 -19.70
CA GLU A 213 1.01 -3.11 -20.50
C GLU A 213 2.06 -3.81 -19.62
N GLY A 214 2.43 -5.05 -19.97
CA GLY A 214 3.40 -5.84 -19.21
C GLY A 214 2.82 -6.97 -18.34
N GLY A 215 1.51 -7.28 -18.47
CA GLY A 215 0.83 -8.34 -17.71
C GLY A 215 1.21 -9.78 -18.12
N GLY A 216 2.45 -10.17 -17.85
CA GLY A 216 2.94 -11.54 -17.86
C GLY A 216 3.93 -11.72 -16.71
N ARG A 217 3.41 -12.10 -15.54
CA ARG A 217 4.20 -12.81 -14.53
C ARG A 217 4.17 -14.30 -14.83
#